data_AF-A0A1F7I3A9-F1
#
_entry.id   AF-A0A1F7I3A9-F1
#
_cell.length_a   1.000
_cell.length_b   1.000
_cell.length_c   1.000
_cell.angle_alpha   90.00
_cell.angle_beta   90.00
_cell.angle_gamma   90.00
#
_symmetry.space_group_name_H-M   'P 1'
#
loop_
_entity.id
_entity.type
_entity.pdbx_description
1 polymer ?
#
loop_
_entity_poly.entity_id
_entity_poly.type
_entity_poly.pdbx_seq_one_letter_code
_entity_poly.pdbx_strand_id
1 'polypeptide(L)'
;MKKTTIIIVILIIIAFILFLLIYFLSRRSLPEKRQPNATPTTEPINYNAPPPGTAEKQEQFQKTEYPDAFLANITPYQNNFFSITSDFTSTPTEHFYFTIRFLSSDKVAAQQSVLQWIKGQGLTDQQIQSLDLRYE
;
A
#
# COMPACT_ATOMS: atom_id res chain seq x y z
N MET A 1 -3.67 12.54 -50.42
CA MET A 1 -2.89 13.11 -49.30
C MET A 1 -1.42 12.76 -49.48
N LYS A 2 -0.51 13.72 -49.34
CA LYS A 2 0.94 13.47 -49.46
C LYS A 2 1.40 12.67 -48.23
N LYS A 3 2.26 11.66 -48.42
CA LYS A 3 2.77 10.78 -47.34
C LYS A 3 3.34 11.59 -46.15
N THR A 4 3.93 12.74 -46.43
CA THR A 4 4.44 13.70 -45.45
C THR A 4 3.36 14.23 -44.51
N THR A 5 2.14 14.47 -45.00
CA THR A 5 1.01 14.95 -44.18
C THR A 5 0.55 13.87 -43.19
N ILE A 6 0.57 12.60 -43.59
CA ILE A 6 0.19 11.48 -42.70
C ILE A 6 1.20 11.31 -41.57
N ILE A 7 2.51 11.41 -41.87
CA ILE A 7 3.57 11.31 -40.87
C ILE A 7 3.47 12.42 -39.81
N ILE A 8 3.21 13.66 -40.24
CA ILE A 8 3.06 14.80 -39.33
C ILE A 8 1.87 14.60 -38.38
N VAL A 9 0.73 14.10 -38.88
CA VAL A 9 -0.46 13.84 -38.06
C VAL A 9 -0.17 12.76 -37.02
N ILE A 10 0.54 11.69 -37.37
CA ILE A 10 0.89 10.61 -36.43
C ILE A 10 1.80 11.14 -35.31
N LEU A 11 2.79 11.99 -35.63
CA LEU A 11 3.68 12.56 -34.62
C LEU A 11 2.94 13.45 -33.61
N ILE A 12 1.95 14.23 -34.08
CA ILE A 12 1.11 15.06 -33.21
C ILE A 12 0.27 14.20 -32.26
N ILE A 13 -0.30 13.09 -32.77
CA ILE A 13 -1.09 12.16 -31.95
C ILE A 13 -0.22 11.52 -30.86
N ILE A 14 1.01 11.07 -31.20
CA ILE A 14 1.94 10.48 -30.24
C ILE A 14 2.34 11.50 -29.16
N ALA A 15 2.65 12.74 -29.56
CA ALA A 15 2.98 13.81 -28.61
C ALA A 15 1.82 14.11 -27.66
N PHE A 16 0.58 14.10 -28.16
CA PHE A 16 -0.62 14.31 -27.36
C PHE A 16 -0.87 13.17 -26.36
N ILE A 17 -0.67 11.92 -26.77
CA ILE A 17 -0.78 10.74 -25.89
C ILE A 17 0.27 10.81 -24.77
N LEU A 18 1.53 11.15 -25.10
CA LEU A 18 2.60 11.29 -24.12
C LEU A 18 2.31 12.42 -23.12
N PHE A 19 1.79 13.55 -23.60
CA PHE A 19 1.38 14.66 -22.74
C PHE A 19 0.27 14.26 -21.77
N LEU A 20 -0.76 13.55 -22.24
CA LEU A 20 -1.85 13.05 -21.39
C LEU A 20 -1.35 12.04 -20.35
N LEU A 21 -0.42 11.16 -20.72
CA LEU A 21 0.17 10.18 -19.80
C LEU A 21 0.92 10.87 -18.66
N ILE A 22 1.78 11.84 -18.99
CA ILE A 22 2.55 12.63 -18.01
C ILE A 22 1.59 13.40 -17.10
N TYR A 23 0.58 14.05 -17.68
CA TYR A 23 -0.42 14.80 -16.93
C TYR A 23 -1.21 13.92 -15.95
N PHE A 24 -1.58 12.70 -16.35
CA PHE A 24 -2.30 11.77 -15.50
C PHE A 24 -1.43 11.23 -14.35
N LEU A 25 -0.14 11.01 -14.62
CA LEU A 25 0.83 10.62 -13.58
C LEU A 25 1.06 11.73 -12.55
N SER A 26 1.13 13.00 -12.98
CA SER A 26 1.28 14.15 -12.07
C SER A 26 0.05 14.42 -11.19
N ARG A 27 -1.16 14.04 -11.65
CA ARG A 27 -2.40 14.23 -10.86
C ARG A 27 -2.58 13.23 -9.70
N ARG A 28 -1.77 12.17 -9.61
CA ARG A 28 -1.89 11.17 -8.53
C ARG A 28 -1.28 11.58 -7.19
N SER A 29 -0.69 12.77 -7.09
CA SER A 29 -0.07 13.23 -5.84
C SER A 29 -0.51 14.63 -5.45
N LEU A 30 -1.59 14.70 -4.68
CA LEU A 30 -1.69 15.64 -3.58
C LEU A 30 -2.16 14.80 -2.38
N PRO A 31 -1.27 14.45 -1.44
CA PRO A 31 -1.76 13.99 -0.15
C PRO A 31 -2.60 15.13 0.41
N GLU A 32 -3.86 14.85 0.70
CA GLU A 32 -4.68 15.71 1.55
C GLU A 32 -3.89 15.88 2.86
N LYS A 33 -3.29 17.06 3.05
CA LYS A 33 -2.82 17.44 4.37
C LYS A 33 -4.07 17.45 5.24
N ARG A 34 -4.31 16.37 5.97
CA ARG A 34 -5.17 16.41 7.16
C ARG A 34 -4.55 17.47 8.06
N GLN A 35 -5.09 18.68 8.05
CA GLN A 35 -4.88 19.59 9.16
C GLN A 35 -5.40 18.87 10.40
N PRO A 36 -4.60 18.72 11.46
CA PRO A 36 -5.14 18.40 12.76
C PRO A 36 -6.11 19.53 13.09
N ASN A 37 -7.40 19.22 13.09
CA ASN A 37 -8.42 20.16 13.56
C ASN A 37 -8.26 20.22 15.08
N ALA A 38 -7.28 21.00 15.55
CA ALA A 38 -7.09 21.31 16.95
C ALA A 38 -8.15 22.34 17.36
N THR A 39 -9.40 21.91 17.44
CA THR A 39 -10.36 22.57 18.30
C THR A 39 -10.10 22.01 19.70
N PRO A 40 -9.68 22.83 20.68
CA PRO A 40 -9.52 22.37 22.04
C PRO A 40 -10.91 22.16 22.64
N THR A 41 -11.50 20.99 22.40
CA THR A 41 -12.58 20.51 23.26
C THR A 41 -11.90 20.14 24.57
N THR A 42 -12.20 20.90 25.61
CA THR A 42 -11.75 20.62 26.98
C THR A 42 -12.48 19.40 27.50
N GLU A 43 -12.18 18.22 26.94
CA GLU A 43 -12.47 16.96 27.61
C GLU A 43 -11.58 16.87 28.85
N PRO A 44 -12.11 16.41 30.00
CA PRO A 44 -11.32 16.25 31.21
C PRO A 44 -10.12 15.33 30.92
N ILE A 45 -8.94 15.82 31.28
CA ILE A 45 -7.67 15.11 31.10
C ILE A 45 -7.76 13.78 31.86
N ASN A 46 -7.92 12.68 31.15
CA ASN A 46 -7.78 11.36 31.75
C ASN A 46 -6.28 11.11 31.97
N TYR A 47 -5.79 11.36 33.19
CA TYR A 47 -4.38 11.17 33.57
C TYR A 47 -3.88 9.72 33.42
N ASN A 48 -4.78 8.76 33.20
CA ASN A 48 -4.43 7.36 32.93
C ASN A 48 -4.32 7.05 31.42
N ALA A 49 -4.59 8.00 30.53
CA ALA A 49 -4.38 7.83 29.10
C ALA A 49 -2.91 8.14 28.72
N PRO A 50 -2.29 7.35 27.82
CA PRO A 50 -0.99 7.67 27.26
C PRO A 50 -0.99 9.09 26.63
N PRO A 51 0.15 9.80 26.61
CA PRO A 51 0.25 11.10 25.97
C PRO A 51 -0.25 11.05 24.51
N PRO A 52 -0.88 12.12 24.00
CA PRO A 52 -1.21 12.23 22.57
C PRO A 52 0.03 11.97 21.70
N GLY A 53 -0.09 11.20 20.63
CA GLY A 53 1.04 10.85 19.76
C GLY A 53 1.79 9.56 20.15
N THR A 54 1.50 8.97 21.31
CA THR A 54 2.16 7.72 21.75
C THR A 54 1.75 6.53 20.88
N ALA A 55 0.47 6.45 20.52
CA ALA A 55 -0.06 5.38 19.68
C ALA A 55 0.54 5.43 18.27
N GLU A 56 0.61 6.61 17.68
CA GLU A 56 1.15 6.85 16.34
C GLU A 56 2.66 6.54 16.28
N LYS A 57 3.41 6.92 17.32
CA LYS A 57 4.84 6.56 17.42
C LYS A 57 5.03 5.06 17.55
N GLN A 58 4.19 4.38 18.31
CA GLN A 58 4.30 2.94 18.50
C GLN A 58 3.89 2.16 17.25
N GLU A 59 2.89 2.66 16.51
CA GLU A 59 2.52 2.13 15.20
C GLU A 59 3.65 2.30 14.19
N GLN A 60 4.28 3.49 14.13
CA GLN A 60 5.44 3.72 13.26
C GLN A 60 6.61 2.82 13.63
N PHE A 61 6.91 2.67 14.93
CA PHE A 61 7.96 1.77 15.40
C PHE A 61 7.70 0.32 14.98
N GLN A 62 6.47 -0.19 15.16
CA GLN A 62 6.11 -1.54 14.72
C GLN A 62 6.24 -1.69 13.20
N LYS A 63 5.78 -0.71 12.42
CA LYS A 63 5.94 -0.72 10.97
C LYS A 63 7.40 -0.79 10.53
N THR A 64 8.31 -0.15 11.25
CA THR A 64 9.74 -0.11 10.91
C THR A 64 10.47 -1.37 11.35
N GLU A 65 10.31 -1.78 12.61
CA GLU A 65 11.11 -2.84 13.23
C GLU A 65 10.49 -4.24 13.10
N TYR A 66 9.15 -4.34 13.03
CA TYR A 66 8.41 -5.60 13.03
C TYR A 66 7.33 -5.60 11.94
N PRO A 67 7.72 -5.55 10.65
CA PRO A 67 6.78 -5.43 9.55
C PRO A 67 5.83 -6.64 9.44
N ASP A 68 6.25 -7.83 9.87
CA ASP A 68 5.42 -9.03 9.94
C ASP A 68 4.36 -8.93 11.04
N ALA A 69 4.74 -8.53 12.27
CA ALA A 69 3.78 -8.32 13.34
C ALA A 69 2.78 -7.19 13.01
N PHE A 70 3.25 -6.12 12.37
CA PHE A 70 2.38 -5.06 11.88
C PHE A 70 1.36 -5.58 10.86
N LEU A 71 1.80 -6.34 9.85
CA LEU A 71 0.91 -6.88 8.83
C LEU A 71 -0.07 -7.90 9.44
N ALA A 72 0.37 -8.71 10.41
CA ALA A 72 -0.48 -9.67 11.12
C ALA A 72 -1.66 -8.98 11.83
N ASN A 73 -1.45 -7.80 12.42
CA ASN A 73 -2.49 -7.02 13.11
C ASN A 73 -3.58 -6.47 12.19
N ILE A 74 -3.32 -6.41 10.88
CA ILE A 74 -4.28 -5.94 9.87
C ILE A 74 -4.75 -7.07 8.93
N THR A 75 -4.40 -8.31 9.27
CA THR A 75 -4.94 -9.53 8.66
C THR A 75 -5.88 -10.24 9.64
N PRO A 76 -6.94 -10.92 9.16
CA PRO A 76 -7.21 -11.29 7.76
C PRO A 76 -7.77 -10.14 6.91
N TYR A 77 -7.52 -10.21 5.60
CA TYR A 77 -8.06 -9.28 4.60
C TYR A 77 -8.46 -10.01 3.32
N GLN A 78 -9.50 -9.52 2.63
CA GLN A 78 -9.96 -10.11 1.37
C GLN A 78 -10.52 -9.03 0.43
N ASN A 79 -10.28 -9.19 -0.86
CA ASN A 79 -10.95 -8.46 -1.93
C ASN A 79 -11.33 -9.42 -3.09
N ASN A 80 -11.67 -8.89 -4.27
CA ASN A 80 -12.04 -9.72 -5.43
C ASN A 80 -10.85 -10.48 -6.07
N PHE A 81 -9.61 -10.15 -5.71
CA PHE A 81 -8.41 -10.70 -6.32
C PHE A 81 -7.73 -11.75 -5.43
N PHE A 82 -7.71 -11.53 -4.11
CA PHE A 82 -7.05 -12.41 -3.17
C PHE A 82 -7.69 -12.34 -1.78
N SER A 83 -7.40 -13.36 -0.98
CA SER A 83 -7.53 -13.34 0.49
C SER A 83 -6.17 -13.57 1.12
N ILE A 84 -5.90 -12.92 2.24
CA ILE A 84 -4.67 -13.08 3.03
C ILE A 84 -5.03 -13.37 4.49
N THR A 85 -4.37 -14.37 5.05
CA THR A 85 -4.40 -14.72 6.48
C THR A 85 -2.97 -14.78 7.01
N SER A 86 -2.81 -14.72 8.33
CA SER A 86 -1.51 -14.84 8.99
C SER A 86 -1.52 -15.95 10.02
N ASP A 87 -0.37 -16.60 10.19
CA ASP A 87 -0.12 -17.59 11.23
C ASP A 87 1.30 -17.37 11.78
N PHE A 88 1.54 -17.81 13.02
CA PHE A 88 2.86 -17.71 13.64
C PHE A 88 3.63 -19.02 13.48
N THR A 89 4.93 -18.94 13.16
CA THR A 89 5.84 -20.09 13.13
C THR A 89 7.07 -19.82 13.97
N SER A 90 7.54 -20.83 14.69
CA SER A 90 8.81 -20.77 15.44
C SER A 90 10.01 -21.30 14.66
N THR A 91 9.79 -21.85 13.46
CA THR A 91 10.82 -22.50 12.64
C THR A 91 10.90 -21.84 11.26
N PRO A 92 12.11 -21.53 10.73
CA PRO A 92 13.43 -21.62 11.39
C PRO A 92 13.70 -20.50 12.41
N THR A 93 12.86 -19.46 12.43
CA THR A 93 12.91 -18.33 13.37
C THR A 93 11.48 -17.93 13.69
N GLU A 94 11.25 -17.34 14.86
CA GLU A 94 9.94 -16.82 15.26
C GLU A 94 9.52 -15.64 14.39
N HIS A 95 8.44 -15.80 13.61
CA HIS A 95 7.86 -14.74 12.79
C HIS A 95 6.41 -15.09 12.39
N PHE A 96 5.68 -14.08 11.92
CA PHE A 96 4.41 -14.31 11.20
C PHE A 96 4.67 -14.62 9.73
N TYR A 97 4.02 -15.66 9.23
CA TYR A 97 3.91 -15.93 7.79
C TYR A 97 2.50 -15.68 7.31
N PHE A 98 2.36 -15.40 6.01
CA PHE A 98 1.11 -14.99 5.40
C PHE A 98 0.72 -15.94 4.28
N THR A 99 -0.47 -16.53 4.40
CA THR A 99 -1.03 -17.37 3.35
C THR A 99 -1.91 -16.52 2.45
N ILE A 100 -1.57 -16.47 1.18
CA ILE A 100 -2.26 -15.69 0.14
C ILE A 100 -2.93 -16.67 -0.80
N ARG A 101 -4.26 -16.60 -0.87
CA ARG A 101 -5.06 -17.38 -1.82
C ARG A 101 -5.59 -16.48 -2.92
N PHE A 102 -5.34 -16.86 -4.17
CA PHE A 102 -5.90 -16.13 -5.30
C PHE A 102 -7.37 -16.46 -5.50
N LEU A 103 -8.19 -15.42 -5.63
CA LEU A 103 -9.62 -15.51 -5.92
C LEU A 103 -9.92 -15.19 -7.40
N SER A 104 -8.99 -14.51 -8.08
CA SER A 104 -9.04 -14.25 -9.52
C SER A 104 -8.34 -15.36 -10.32
N SER A 105 -8.83 -15.62 -11.54
CA SER A 105 -8.16 -16.49 -12.51
C SER A 105 -6.86 -15.88 -13.07
N ASP A 106 -6.77 -14.55 -13.09
CA ASP A 106 -5.54 -13.84 -13.45
C ASP A 106 -4.62 -13.73 -12.23
N LYS A 107 -3.72 -14.72 -12.09
CA LYS A 107 -2.75 -14.79 -10.98
C LYS A 107 -1.75 -13.63 -11.00
N VAL A 108 -1.41 -13.09 -12.16
CA VAL A 108 -0.46 -11.97 -12.28
C VAL A 108 -1.10 -10.70 -11.74
N ALA A 109 -2.33 -10.40 -12.16
CA ALA A 109 -3.10 -9.28 -11.63
C ALA A 109 -3.36 -9.44 -10.12
N ALA A 110 -3.67 -10.65 -9.66
CA ALA A 110 -3.87 -10.92 -8.24
C ALA A 110 -2.61 -10.66 -7.41
N GLN A 111 -1.45 -11.14 -7.85
CA GLN A 111 -0.18 -10.90 -7.19
C GLN A 111 0.20 -9.40 -7.17
N GLN A 112 -0.06 -8.66 -8.26
CA GLN A 112 0.10 -7.21 -8.28
C GLN A 112 -0.84 -6.52 -7.29
N SER A 113 -2.08 -6.99 -7.16
CA SER A 113 -3.05 -6.47 -6.21
C SER A 113 -2.60 -6.69 -4.76
N VAL A 114 -2.02 -7.86 -4.44
CA VAL A 114 -1.41 -8.13 -3.12
C VAL A 114 -0.32 -7.12 -2.82
N LEU A 115 0.66 -6.95 -3.73
CA LEU A 115 1.76 -6.02 -3.53
C LEU A 115 1.28 -4.57 -3.36
N GLN A 116 0.32 -4.13 -4.17
CA GLN A 116 -0.27 -2.80 -4.05
C GLN A 116 -0.98 -2.61 -2.71
N TRP A 117 -1.70 -3.62 -2.24
CA TRP A 117 -2.37 -3.57 -0.94
C TRP A 117 -1.35 -3.46 0.21
N ILE A 118 -0.30 -4.30 0.24
CA ILE A 118 0.73 -4.26 1.28
C ILE A 118 1.47 -2.90 1.26
N LYS A 119 1.86 -2.40 0.09
CA LYS A 119 2.46 -1.05 -0.05
C LYS A 119 1.52 0.05 0.44
N GLY A 120 0.22 -0.11 0.21
CA GLY A 120 -0.83 0.80 0.69
C GLY A 120 -0.90 0.89 2.22
N GLN A 121 -0.39 -0.11 2.95
CA GLN A 121 -0.29 -0.09 4.42
C GLN A 121 0.96 0.67 4.92
N GLY A 122 1.81 1.12 4.01
CA GLY A 122 3.02 1.88 4.30
C GLY A 122 4.29 1.04 4.42
N LEU A 123 4.26 -0.25 4.06
CA LEU A 123 5.48 -1.06 4.01
C LEU A 123 6.28 -0.72 2.75
N THR A 124 7.60 -0.64 2.93
CA THR A 124 8.56 -0.42 1.84
C THR A 124 8.85 -1.73 1.09
N ASP A 125 9.41 -1.64 -0.12
CA ASP A 125 9.76 -2.81 -0.92
C ASP A 125 10.75 -3.75 -0.21
N GLN A 126 11.70 -3.18 0.54
CA GLN A 126 12.66 -3.95 1.34
C GLN A 126 11.96 -4.73 2.47
N GLN A 127 11.01 -4.09 3.16
CA GLN A 127 10.24 -4.76 4.22
C GLN A 127 9.34 -5.85 3.64
N ILE A 128 8.70 -5.61 2.50
CA ILE A 128 7.89 -6.61 1.81
C ILE A 128 8.72 -7.83 1.43
N GLN A 129 9.96 -7.62 0.97
CA GLN A 129 10.89 -8.71 0.64
C GLN A 129 11.30 -9.55 1.86
N SER A 130 11.25 -9.00 3.07
CA SER A 130 11.53 -9.74 4.31
C SER A 130 10.35 -10.56 4.85
N LEU A 131 9.14 -10.37 4.31
CA LEU A 131 7.96 -11.11 4.76
C LEU A 131 7.96 -12.55 4.21
N ASP A 132 7.51 -13.51 5.02
CA ASP A 132 7.21 -14.87 4.56
C ASP A 132 5.81 -14.90 3.93
N LEU A 133 5.76 -14.64 2.61
CA LEU A 133 4.53 -14.67 1.81
C LEU A 133 4.41 -16.01 1.08
N ARG A 134 3.37 -16.78 1.40
CA ARG A 134 3.10 -18.11 0.84
C ARG A 134 1.87 -18.05 -0.05
N TYR A 135 2.04 -18.41 -1.32
CA TYR A 135 0.96 -18.33 -2.32
C TYR A 135 0.35 -19.72 -2.57
N GLU A 136 -0.98 -19.80 -2.48
CA GLU A 136 -1.80 -20.99 -2.79
C GLU A 136 -2.63 -20.80 -4.07
#